data_AF-A0A965CD37-F1
#
_entry.id   AF-A0A965CD37-F1
#
_cell.length_a   1.000
_cell.length_b   1.000
_cell.length_c   1.000
_cell.angle_alpha   90.00
_cell.angle_beta   90.00
_cell.angle_gamma   90.00
#
_symmetry.space_group_name_H-M   'P 1'
#
loop_
_entity.id
_entity.type
_entity.pdbx_description
1 polymer ?
#
loop_
_entity_poly.entity_id
_entity_poly.type
_entity_poly.pdbx_seq_one_letter_code
_entity_poly.pdbx_strand_id
1 'polypeptide(L)'
;MNVPGPVDTVTGARSVATGLEYSCAVGTDNTVACWGRNNLGQLGRGSLTPATSAAPVTVTVGAPVAKVAAGKAFACALTTAGAVWCWGDNAAGQVGDANAASPRTSAVQVSGLGGTAVDVVAGGSHACAVLSTGDVRCWGDNSFGQLGMGGGDYGNRDAPATVATLSVTAATTTVPSTSPSTTPPTIATTVPPTASPTSSPTTVPVTAPTSTVAQSSDTTAVTASTSPTTTVVGATTTTSPVAALTTSASPSLRVTVRRGRSASAATIAKAAGLAIPRKSQGTMRISIVSGTSRCAFAGSSVRGRSVGTCRVRVLLVPKKGRTVSRTVTVSVIR
;
A
#
# COMPACT_ATOMS: atom_id res chain seq x y z
N MET A 1 -30.96 -4.05 -27.69
CA MET A 1 -30.92 -4.80 -26.42
C MET A 1 -29.47 -4.86 -25.97
N ASN A 2 -29.18 -4.67 -24.68
CA ASN A 2 -27.81 -4.71 -24.17
C ASN A 2 -27.58 -6.07 -23.50
N VAL A 3 -27.28 -7.09 -24.31
CA VAL A 3 -26.97 -8.45 -23.85
C VAL A 3 -25.46 -8.65 -24.03
N PRO A 4 -24.73 -9.25 -23.07
CA PRO A 4 -23.34 -9.65 -23.29
C PRO A 4 -23.24 -10.62 -24.48
N GLY A 5 -22.38 -10.30 -25.44
CA GLY A 5 -22.03 -11.16 -26.57
C GLY A 5 -20.57 -11.61 -26.49
N PRO A 6 -20.19 -12.68 -27.21
CA PRO A 6 -18.80 -13.09 -27.32
C PRO A 6 -17.96 -12.04 -28.07
N VAL A 7 -16.66 -12.03 -27.80
CA VAL A 7 -15.67 -11.29 -28.61
C VAL A 7 -14.93 -12.32 -29.46
N ASP A 8 -15.56 -12.72 -30.57
CA ASP A 8 -15.15 -13.88 -31.38
C ASP A 8 -13.70 -13.82 -31.92
N THR A 9 -13.11 -12.63 -31.91
CA THR A 9 -11.73 -12.36 -32.32
C THR A 9 -10.68 -12.58 -31.21
N VAL A 10 -11.08 -12.94 -29.98
CA VAL A 10 -10.16 -13.28 -28.88
C VAL A 10 -10.55 -14.62 -28.26
N THR A 11 -10.11 -15.72 -28.88
CA THR A 11 -10.18 -17.06 -28.29
C THR A 11 -9.03 -17.28 -27.29
N GLY A 12 -9.25 -18.10 -26.27
CA GLY A 12 -8.20 -18.44 -25.29
C GLY A 12 -7.74 -17.29 -24.37
N ALA A 13 -8.56 -16.26 -24.14
CA ALA A 13 -8.23 -15.21 -23.19
C ALA A 13 -8.14 -15.76 -21.74
N ARG A 14 -7.04 -15.50 -21.05
CA ARG A 14 -6.83 -15.86 -19.62
C ARG A 14 -6.72 -14.66 -18.67
N SER A 15 -6.69 -13.45 -19.20
CA SER A 15 -6.75 -12.20 -18.44
C SER A 15 -7.27 -11.08 -19.35
N VAL A 16 -8.00 -10.11 -18.79
CA VAL A 16 -8.52 -8.92 -19.50
C VAL A 16 -8.36 -7.69 -18.61
N ALA A 17 -8.07 -6.54 -19.22
CA ALA A 17 -8.06 -5.24 -18.56
C ALA A 17 -8.71 -4.18 -19.47
N THR A 18 -9.52 -3.31 -18.86
CA THR A 18 -10.29 -2.26 -19.55
C THR A 18 -9.76 -0.88 -19.18
N GLY A 19 -9.33 -0.10 -20.17
CA GLY A 19 -9.09 1.32 -20.01
C GLY A 19 -10.37 2.15 -20.21
N LEU A 20 -10.25 3.46 -20.47
CA LEU A 20 -11.42 4.33 -20.60
C LEU A 20 -12.26 4.03 -21.87
N GLU A 21 -11.59 3.88 -23.02
CA GLU A 21 -12.20 3.69 -24.34
C GLU A 21 -11.48 2.60 -25.15
N TYR A 22 -10.74 1.72 -24.47
CA TYR A 22 -10.00 0.61 -25.07
C TYR A 22 -9.91 -0.56 -24.07
N SER A 23 -9.57 -1.74 -24.55
CA SER A 23 -9.41 -2.95 -23.75
C SER A 23 -8.25 -3.78 -24.27
N CYS A 24 -7.66 -4.59 -23.40
CA CYS A 24 -6.60 -5.54 -23.74
C CYS A 24 -6.86 -6.88 -23.07
N ALA A 25 -6.46 -7.98 -23.73
CA ALA A 25 -6.51 -9.33 -23.16
C ALA A 25 -5.19 -10.08 -23.41
N VAL A 26 -4.85 -10.99 -22.49
CA VAL A 26 -3.70 -11.91 -22.58
C VAL A 26 -4.22 -13.29 -22.96
N GLY A 27 -3.65 -13.89 -24.02
CA GLY A 27 -4.00 -15.23 -24.48
C GLY A 27 -3.31 -16.35 -23.70
N THR A 28 -3.78 -17.59 -23.88
CA THR A 28 -3.12 -18.82 -23.40
C THR A 28 -1.76 -19.07 -24.05
N ASP A 29 -1.51 -18.48 -25.22
CA ASP A 29 -0.22 -18.39 -25.90
C ASP A 29 0.78 -17.43 -25.21
N ASN A 30 0.29 -16.61 -24.27
CA ASN A 30 1.01 -15.53 -23.59
C ASN A 30 1.35 -14.32 -24.51
N THR A 31 0.62 -14.13 -25.60
CA THR A 31 0.58 -12.82 -26.29
C THR A 31 -0.42 -11.89 -25.60
N VAL A 32 -0.37 -10.60 -25.93
CA VAL A 32 -1.37 -9.62 -25.49
C VAL A 32 -1.89 -8.84 -26.70
N ALA A 33 -3.21 -8.67 -26.79
CA ALA A 33 -3.86 -7.94 -27.88
C ALA A 33 -4.82 -6.89 -27.31
N CYS A 34 -4.93 -5.74 -27.99
CA CYS A 34 -5.73 -4.61 -27.56
C CYS A 34 -6.65 -4.08 -28.67
N TRP A 35 -7.82 -3.56 -28.31
CA TRP A 35 -8.81 -2.95 -29.22
C TRP A 35 -9.46 -1.71 -28.60
N GLY A 36 -10.09 -0.87 -29.42
CA GLY A 36 -10.70 0.41 -29.05
C GLY A 36 -9.88 1.62 -29.51
N ARG A 37 -9.85 2.68 -28.69
CA ARG A 37 -9.18 3.96 -28.97
C ARG A 37 -7.65 3.82 -29.03
N ASN A 38 -7.01 4.54 -29.96
CA ASN A 38 -5.56 4.48 -30.22
C ASN A 38 -4.88 5.86 -30.44
N ASN A 39 -5.59 6.97 -30.24
CA ASN A 39 -5.06 8.32 -30.48
C ASN A 39 -3.88 8.74 -29.58
N LEU A 40 -3.57 7.96 -28.55
CA LEU A 40 -2.42 8.09 -27.66
C LEU A 40 -1.57 6.80 -27.65
N GLY A 41 -1.73 5.92 -28.65
CA GLY A 41 -0.94 4.69 -28.79
C GLY A 41 -1.38 3.54 -27.88
N GLN A 42 -2.61 3.59 -27.33
CA GLN A 42 -3.11 2.60 -26.37
C GLN A 42 -3.10 1.14 -26.88
N LEU A 43 -3.02 0.93 -28.20
CA LEU A 43 -2.98 -0.40 -28.82
C LEU A 43 -1.56 -0.92 -29.08
N GLY A 44 -0.50 -0.21 -28.66
CA GLY A 44 0.88 -0.73 -28.60
C GLY A 44 1.51 -1.18 -29.94
N ARG A 45 0.91 -0.83 -31.08
CA ARG A 45 1.21 -1.33 -32.44
C ARG A 45 2.16 -0.47 -33.28
N GLY A 46 2.96 0.40 -32.66
CA GLY A 46 3.91 1.30 -33.33
C GLY A 46 3.33 2.56 -33.99
N SER A 47 2.02 2.61 -34.29
CA SER A 47 1.36 3.77 -34.93
C SER A 47 0.11 4.27 -34.20
N LEU A 48 -0.10 5.59 -34.20
CA LEU A 48 -1.32 6.27 -33.75
C LEU A 48 -2.49 6.18 -34.76
N THR A 49 -2.21 5.91 -36.04
CA THR A 49 -3.20 5.92 -37.13
C THR A 49 -3.54 4.50 -37.60
N PRO A 50 -4.81 4.17 -37.92
CA PRO A 50 -6.03 4.89 -37.55
C PRO A 50 -6.21 5.07 -36.03
N ALA A 51 -6.93 6.11 -35.62
CA ALA A 51 -7.10 6.51 -34.21
C ALA A 51 -7.95 5.55 -33.35
N THR A 52 -8.47 4.48 -33.94
CA THR A 52 -9.20 3.38 -33.29
C THR A 52 -8.89 2.03 -33.97
N SER A 53 -9.30 0.93 -33.35
CA SER A 53 -9.45 -0.39 -33.97
C SER A 53 -10.65 -1.11 -33.35
N ALA A 54 -11.57 -1.64 -34.16
CA ALA A 54 -12.65 -2.49 -33.65
C ALA A 54 -12.16 -3.94 -33.38
N ALA A 55 -11.19 -4.40 -34.18
CA ALA A 55 -10.55 -5.70 -34.00
C ALA A 55 -9.38 -5.62 -32.99
N PRO A 56 -9.09 -6.71 -32.25
CA PRO A 56 -7.86 -6.86 -31.48
C PRO A 56 -6.62 -6.70 -32.35
N VAL A 57 -5.63 -5.98 -31.83
CA VAL A 57 -4.31 -5.82 -32.43
C VAL A 57 -3.28 -6.34 -31.44
N THR A 58 -2.45 -7.29 -31.86
CA THR A 58 -1.35 -7.85 -31.06
C THR A 58 -0.32 -6.77 -30.74
N VAL A 59 0.09 -6.69 -29.48
CA VAL A 59 1.17 -5.81 -29.02
C VAL A 59 2.47 -6.61 -29.00
N THR A 60 3.52 -6.11 -29.65
CA THR A 60 4.85 -6.72 -29.60
C THR A 60 5.51 -6.42 -28.25
N VAL A 61 5.39 -7.35 -27.30
CA VAL A 61 6.11 -7.35 -26.02
C VAL A 61 7.31 -8.30 -26.12
N GLY A 62 8.49 -7.89 -25.65
CA GLY A 62 9.75 -8.64 -25.84
C GLY A 62 9.89 -9.97 -25.08
N ALA A 63 8.86 -10.44 -24.38
CA ALA A 63 8.83 -11.72 -23.68
C ALA A 63 7.36 -12.17 -23.40
N PRO A 64 7.11 -13.46 -23.12
CA PRO A 64 5.76 -13.98 -22.85
C PRO A 64 5.06 -13.25 -21.70
N VAL A 65 3.82 -12.82 -21.92
CA VAL A 65 3.02 -11.99 -21.00
C VAL A 65 2.29 -12.85 -19.96
N ALA A 66 2.46 -12.50 -18.68
CA ALA A 66 1.77 -13.10 -17.54
C ALA A 66 0.41 -12.44 -17.25
N LYS A 67 0.34 -11.10 -17.29
CA LYS A 67 -0.83 -10.28 -16.96
C LYS A 67 -0.80 -8.97 -17.76
N VAL A 68 -1.96 -8.37 -18.04
CA VAL A 68 -2.09 -6.98 -18.52
C VAL A 68 -2.87 -6.13 -17.50
N ALA A 69 -2.49 -4.87 -17.36
CA ALA A 69 -3.22 -3.84 -16.64
C ALA A 69 -3.44 -2.63 -17.56
N ALA A 70 -4.58 -1.95 -17.43
CA ALA A 70 -4.97 -0.83 -18.27
C ALA A 70 -5.40 0.36 -17.41
N GLY A 71 -4.80 1.52 -17.65
CA GLY A 71 -5.20 2.80 -17.11
C GLY A 71 -6.12 3.56 -18.07
N LYS A 72 -6.29 4.87 -17.88
CA LYS A 72 -7.20 5.69 -18.70
C LYS A 72 -6.85 5.65 -20.19
N ALA A 73 -5.56 5.78 -20.51
CA ALA A 73 -5.03 5.87 -21.87
C ALA A 73 -3.62 5.24 -22.03
N PHE A 74 -3.24 4.32 -21.15
CA PHE A 74 -1.95 3.64 -21.18
C PHE A 74 -2.08 2.26 -20.54
N ALA A 75 -1.37 1.25 -21.04
CA ALA A 75 -1.40 -0.11 -20.51
C ALA A 75 0.00 -0.60 -20.15
N CYS A 76 0.05 -1.61 -19.28
CA CYS A 76 1.27 -2.29 -18.88
C CYS A 76 1.06 -3.82 -18.90
N ALA A 77 1.99 -4.53 -19.52
CA ALA A 77 2.12 -5.98 -19.46
C ALA A 77 3.20 -6.38 -18.44
N LEU A 78 2.87 -7.32 -17.56
CA LEU A 78 3.83 -8.06 -16.75
C LEU A 78 4.22 -9.32 -17.51
N THR A 79 5.51 -9.61 -17.67
CA THR A 79 6.00 -10.84 -18.32
C THR A 79 6.09 -12.00 -17.33
N THR A 80 6.17 -13.23 -17.83
CA THR A 80 6.38 -14.44 -17.01
C THR A 80 7.72 -14.45 -16.27
N ALA A 81 8.71 -13.68 -16.76
CA ALA A 81 9.98 -13.42 -16.08
C ALA A 81 9.94 -12.21 -15.11
N GLY A 82 8.76 -11.61 -14.89
CA GLY A 82 8.56 -10.50 -13.96
C GLY A 82 9.16 -9.16 -14.41
N ALA A 83 9.38 -8.96 -15.71
CA ALA A 83 9.64 -7.63 -16.27
C ALA A 83 8.30 -6.92 -16.58
N VAL A 84 8.24 -5.60 -16.45
CA VAL A 84 7.06 -4.82 -16.85
C VAL A 84 7.37 -4.04 -18.13
N TRP A 85 6.42 -4.01 -19.06
CA TRP A 85 6.47 -3.27 -20.31
C TRP A 85 5.21 -2.42 -20.44
N CYS A 86 5.31 -1.13 -20.71
CA CYS A 86 4.15 -0.23 -20.81
C CYS A 86 4.11 0.52 -22.14
N TRP A 87 2.93 1.00 -22.52
CA TRP A 87 2.68 1.77 -23.75
C TRP A 87 1.44 2.65 -23.61
N GLY A 88 1.26 3.57 -24.56
CA GLY A 88 0.17 4.55 -24.58
C GLY A 88 0.63 5.94 -24.14
N ASP A 89 -0.29 6.71 -23.56
CA ASP A 89 -0.04 8.05 -23.03
C ASP A 89 1.13 8.06 -22.03
N ASN A 90 2.02 9.06 -22.13
CA ASN A 90 3.18 9.24 -21.26
C ASN A 90 3.32 10.68 -20.73
N ALA A 91 2.28 11.51 -20.87
CA ALA A 91 2.33 12.94 -20.50
C ALA A 91 2.60 13.21 -19.01
N ALA A 92 2.46 12.20 -18.14
CA ALA A 92 2.81 12.24 -16.73
C ALA A 92 3.93 11.26 -16.34
N GLY A 93 4.60 10.62 -17.31
CA GLY A 93 5.63 9.60 -17.07
C GLY A 93 5.09 8.20 -16.77
N GLN A 94 3.80 7.94 -17.02
CA GLN A 94 3.14 6.70 -16.62
C GLN A 94 3.58 5.44 -17.39
N VAL A 95 4.38 5.57 -18.45
CA VAL A 95 5.05 4.42 -19.10
C VAL A 95 6.26 3.94 -18.28
N GLY A 96 6.85 4.76 -17.40
CA GLY A 96 7.91 4.31 -16.49
C GLY A 96 9.27 4.09 -17.16
N ASP A 97 9.52 4.74 -18.30
CA ASP A 97 10.72 4.60 -19.12
C ASP A 97 11.81 5.65 -18.85
N ALA A 98 11.70 6.39 -17.74
CA ALA A 98 12.55 7.51 -17.34
C ALA A 98 12.56 8.68 -18.35
N ASN A 99 11.44 8.90 -19.05
CA ASN A 99 11.30 9.95 -20.05
C ASN A 99 9.83 10.41 -20.23
N ALA A 100 9.32 11.24 -19.32
CA ALA A 100 7.99 11.87 -19.46
C ALA A 100 7.95 12.81 -20.68
N ALA A 101 7.32 12.34 -21.76
CA ALA A 101 7.26 13.03 -23.04
C ALA A 101 6.06 12.55 -23.88
N SER A 102 6.21 12.52 -25.21
CA SER A 102 5.23 11.99 -26.15
C SER A 102 4.79 10.55 -25.82
N PRO A 103 3.54 10.16 -26.17
CA PRO A 103 3.06 8.80 -25.98
C PRO A 103 3.96 7.74 -26.64
N ARG A 104 4.05 6.56 -26.04
CA ARG A 104 4.77 5.40 -26.59
C ARG A 104 3.81 4.55 -27.41
N THR A 105 3.98 4.55 -28.72
CA THR A 105 3.12 3.79 -29.65
C THR A 105 3.42 2.29 -29.67
N SER A 106 4.60 1.88 -29.17
CA SER A 106 5.00 0.47 -28.95
C SER A 106 5.23 0.21 -27.47
N ALA A 107 5.22 -1.05 -27.06
CA ALA A 107 5.64 -1.46 -25.72
C ALA A 107 7.12 -1.09 -25.46
N VAL A 108 7.38 -0.41 -24.35
CA VAL A 108 8.71 -0.07 -23.84
C VAL A 108 8.88 -0.70 -22.46
N GLN A 109 10.04 -1.30 -22.19
CA GLN A 109 10.32 -1.88 -20.88
C GLN A 109 10.44 -0.78 -19.81
N VAL A 110 9.75 -0.96 -18.68
CA VAL A 110 9.85 -0.09 -17.50
C VAL A 110 11.27 -0.17 -16.95
N SER A 111 11.96 0.98 -16.89
CA SER A 111 13.32 1.07 -16.33
C SER A 111 13.26 1.19 -14.81
N GLY A 112 14.38 1.01 -14.10
CA GLY A 112 14.49 1.38 -12.67
C GLY A 112 13.66 0.58 -11.65
N LEU A 113 12.89 -0.46 -12.03
CA LEU A 113 12.08 -1.27 -11.10
C LEU A 113 12.86 -1.82 -9.89
N GLY A 114 14.13 -2.18 -10.09
CA GLY A 114 15.04 -2.65 -9.02
C GLY A 114 14.80 -4.09 -8.56
N GLY A 115 13.98 -4.88 -9.27
CA GLY A 115 13.75 -6.29 -8.99
C GLY A 115 12.70 -6.92 -9.90
N THR A 116 12.47 -8.22 -9.74
CA THR A 116 11.41 -8.97 -10.43
C THR A 116 10.05 -8.58 -9.89
N ALA A 117 9.15 -8.10 -10.74
CA ALA A 117 7.75 -7.85 -10.39
C ALA A 117 6.95 -9.16 -10.33
N VAL A 118 6.08 -9.29 -9.32
CA VAL A 118 5.12 -10.39 -9.17
C VAL A 118 3.68 -9.96 -9.45
N ASP A 119 3.38 -8.65 -9.35
CA ASP A 119 2.15 -8.09 -9.88
C ASP A 119 2.34 -6.66 -10.43
N VAL A 120 1.45 -6.24 -11.34
CA VAL A 120 1.32 -4.86 -11.84
C VAL A 120 -0.14 -4.41 -11.85
N VAL A 121 -0.38 -3.14 -11.51
CA VAL A 121 -1.69 -2.48 -11.55
C VAL A 121 -1.56 -1.09 -12.18
N ALA A 122 -2.62 -0.62 -12.83
CA ALA A 122 -2.71 0.71 -13.42
C ALA A 122 -3.94 1.45 -12.87
N GLY A 123 -3.72 2.67 -12.39
CA GLY A 123 -4.77 3.65 -12.13
C GLY A 123 -4.99 4.54 -13.35
N GLY A 124 -5.68 5.68 -13.16
CA GLY A 124 -6.03 6.58 -14.27
C GLY A 124 -4.83 7.04 -15.12
N SER A 125 -3.81 7.59 -14.47
CA SER A 125 -2.59 8.10 -15.13
C SER A 125 -1.32 7.75 -14.34
N HIS A 126 -1.33 6.63 -13.60
CA HIS A 126 -0.21 6.12 -12.82
C HIS A 126 -0.27 4.60 -12.77
N ALA A 127 0.86 3.93 -12.57
CA ALA A 127 0.95 2.49 -12.37
C ALA A 127 1.80 2.16 -11.14
N CYS A 128 1.58 0.96 -10.60
CA CYS A 128 2.38 0.40 -9.52
C CYS A 128 2.69 -1.07 -9.80
N ALA A 129 3.86 -1.51 -9.34
CA ALA A 129 4.26 -2.92 -9.33
C ALA A 129 4.63 -3.36 -7.92
N VAL A 130 4.30 -4.62 -7.60
CA VAL A 130 4.78 -5.32 -6.40
C VAL A 130 5.93 -6.21 -6.82
N LEU A 131 7.06 -6.11 -6.13
CA LEU A 131 8.26 -6.92 -6.37
C LEU A 131 8.19 -8.23 -5.58
N SER A 132 8.96 -9.23 -6.01
CA SER A 132 9.14 -10.52 -5.33
C SER A 132 9.66 -10.42 -3.89
N THR A 133 10.28 -9.29 -3.53
CA THR A 133 10.70 -8.95 -2.16
C THR A 133 9.57 -8.40 -1.28
N GLY A 134 8.36 -8.20 -1.82
CA GLY A 134 7.24 -7.50 -1.16
C GLY A 134 7.29 -5.98 -1.28
N ASP A 135 8.37 -5.42 -1.82
CA ASP A 135 8.50 -3.98 -2.08
C ASP A 135 7.50 -3.49 -3.13
N VAL A 136 6.97 -2.28 -2.95
CA VAL A 136 6.12 -1.61 -3.95
C VAL A 136 6.88 -0.48 -4.63
N ARG A 137 6.68 -0.34 -5.94
CA ARG A 137 7.14 0.79 -6.75
C ARG A 137 5.97 1.40 -7.51
N CYS A 138 5.88 2.72 -7.61
CA CYS A 138 4.83 3.43 -8.34
C CYS A 138 5.40 4.56 -9.21
N TRP A 139 4.79 4.83 -10.37
CA TRP A 139 5.17 5.87 -11.33
C TRP A 139 3.96 6.45 -12.07
N GLY A 140 4.17 7.58 -12.75
CA GLY A 140 3.16 8.39 -13.45
C GLY A 140 2.75 9.65 -12.68
N ASP A 141 1.50 10.06 -12.87
CA ASP A 141 0.89 11.20 -12.17
C ASP A 141 0.92 11.00 -10.65
N ASN A 142 1.24 12.08 -9.94
CA ASN A 142 1.26 12.14 -8.48
C ASN A 142 0.52 13.39 -7.95
N SER A 143 -0.29 14.05 -8.77
CA SER A 143 -0.98 15.30 -8.44
C SER A 143 -1.82 15.25 -7.14
N PHE A 144 -2.20 14.06 -6.68
CA PHE A 144 -2.95 13.81 -5.43
C PHE A 144 -2.18 13.00 -4.38
N GLY A 145 -0.89 12.70 -4.62
CA GLY A 145 -0.04 11.90 -3.74
C GLY A 145 -0.19 10.38 -3.93
N GLN A 146 -0.83 9.95 -5.02
CA GLN A 146 -1.16 8.55 -5.30
C GLN A 146 0.05 7.60 -5.42
N LEU A 147 1.25 8.10 -5.69
CA LEU A 147 2.46 7.26 -5.72
C LEU A 147 2.97 6.91 -4.30
N GLY A 148 2.35 7.45 -3.25
CA GLY A 148 2.57 7.02 -1.87
C GLY A 148 3.97 7.31 -1.30
N MET A 149 4.81 8.10 -1.97
CA MET A 149 6.20 8.42 -1.56
C MET A 149 6.33 9.18 -0.21
N GLY A 150 5.20 9.56 0.42
CA GLY A 150 5.21 10.27 1.70
C GLY A 150 5.69 11.72 1.59
N GLY A 151 6.17 12.29 2.71
CA GLY A 151 6.76 13.65 2.79
C GLY A 151 5.83 14.85 2.54
N GLY A 152 4.74 14.66 1.79
CA GLY A 152 4.04 15.72 1.06
C GLY A 152 4.58 15.90 -0.37
N ASP A 153 5.08 14.83 -0.99
CA ASP A 153 5.49 14.80 -2.39
C ASP A 153 4.28 14.58 -3.32
N TYR A 154 4.07 15.53 -4.22
CA TYR A 154 3.04 15.52 -5.27
C TYR A 154 3.65 15.62 -6.67
N GLY A 155 4.96 15.42 -6.81
CA GLY A 155 5.67 15.45 -8.09
C GLY A 155 5.52 14.11 -8.83
N ASN A 156 5.19 14.20 -10.12
CA ASN A 156 5.09 13.04 -11.01
C ASN A 156 6.43 12.32 -11.13
N ARG A 157 6.40 11.04 -11.49
CA ARG A 157 7.60 10.19 -11.62
C ARG A 157 7.56 9.45 -12.93
N ASP A 158 8.56 9.66 -13.79
CA ASP A 158 8.72 8.98 -15.07
C ASP A 158 9.52 7.67 -14.98
N ALA A 159 10.03 7.35 -13.79
CA ALA A 159 10.58 6.05 -13.43
C ALA A 159 9.92 5.54 -12.12
N PRO A 160 9.92 4.22 -11.86
CA PRO A 160 9.38 3.61 -10.64
C PRO A 160 10.02 4.17 -9.36
N ALA A 161 9.23 4.86 -8.54
CA ALA A 161 9.66 5.38 -7.24
C ALA A 161 9.19 4.47 -6.10
N THR A 162 10.00 4.38 -5.04
CA THR A 162 9.67 3.61 -3.83
C THR A 162 8.52 4.26 -3.07
N VAL A 163 7.46 3.47 -2.83
CA VAL A 163 6.36 3.85 -1.94
C VAL A 163 6.90 3.99 -0.51
N ALA A 164 6.45 4.99 0.26
CA ALA A 164 6.89 5.15 1.63
C ALA A 164 6.57 3.90 2.47
N THR A 165 7.43 3.59 3.43
CA THR A 165 7.40 2.31 4.14
C THR A 165 6.02 2.02 4.75
N LEU A 166 5.42 0.93 4.27
CA LEU A 166 4.20 0.37 4.84
C LEU A 166 4.51 -0.12 6.25
N SER A 167 4.23 0.74 7.23
CA SER A 167 4.40 0.46 8.66
C SER A 167 3.26 -0.45 9.15
N VAL A 168 3.19 -1.64 8.55
CA VAL A 168 2.37 -2.75 9.02
C VAL A 168 3.01 -3.23 10.33
N THR A 169 2.62 -2.61 11.43
CA THR A 169 2.75 -3.24 12.74
C THR A 169 1.91 -4.50 12.69
N ALA A 170 2.54 -5.64 12.38
CA ALA A 170 1.91 -6.94 12.45
C ALA A 170 1.31 -7.09 13.85
N ALA A 171 -0.02 -7.14 13.92
CA ALA A 171 -0.76 -7.27 15.16
C ALA A 171 -0.46 -8.65 15.74
N THR A 172 0.62 -8.73 16.51
CA THR A 172 1.02 -9.93 17.26
C THR A 172 -0.03 -10.11 18.35
N THR A 173 -1.09 -10.83 18.00
CA THR A 173 -2.04 -11.40 18.95
C THR A 173 -1.30 -12.43 19.78
N THR A 174 -0.61 -11.93 20.81
CA THR A 174 -0.09 -12.73 21.92
C THR A 174 -1.27 -13.38 22.60
N VAL A 175 -1.61 -14.59 22.15
CA VAL A 175 -2.55 -15.46 22.85
C VAL A 175 -1.99 -15.65 24.26
N PRO A 176 -2.67 -15.18 25.32
CA PRO A 176 -2.15 -15.30 26.67
C PRO A 176 -2.10 -16.79 27.01
N SER A 177 -0.89 -17.30 27.22
CA SER A 177 -0.64 -18.68 27.64
C SER A 177 -1.17 -18.90 29.06
N THR A 178 -2.47 -19.14 29.15
CA THR A 178 -3.15 -19.59 30.36
C THR A 178 -2.88 -21.07 30.51
N SER A 179 -1.85 -21.41 31.27
CA SER A 179 -1.54 -22.80 31.62
C SER A 179 -2.79 -23.44 32.24
N PRO A 180 -3.23 -24.63 31.80
CA PRO A 180 -4.44 -25.26 32.32
C PRO A 180 -4.26 -25.59 33.80
N SER A 181 -5.15 -25.06 34.66
CA SER A 181 -5.14 -25.37 36.09
C SER A 181 -5.36 -26.86 36.32
N THR A 182 -4.44 -27.51 37.02
CA THR A 182 -4.49 -28.94 37.37
C THR A 182 -5.40 -29.23 38.56
N THR A 183 -6.35 -28.33 38.87
CA THR A 183 -7.30 -28.50 39.99
C THR A 183 -8.59 -29.16 39.48
N PRO A 184 -8.86 -30.44 39.79
CA PRO A 184 -10.10 -31.09 39.36
C PRO A 184 -11.32 -30.49 40.11
N PRO A 185 -12.44 -30.24 39.44
CA PRO A 185 -13.63 -29.70 40.09
C PRO A 185 -14.26 -30.75 41.02
N THR A 186 -14.50 -30.38 42.28
CA THR A 186 -15.20 -31.23 43.25
C THR A 186 -16.69 -31.25 42.93
N ILE A 187 -17.18 -32.33 42.32
CA ILE A 187 -18.60 -32.51 42.03
C ILE A 187 -19.34 -32.91 43.31
N ALA A 188 -20.22 -32.03 43.81
CA ALA A 188 -21.10 -32.32 44.93
C ALA A 188 -22.32 -33.14 44.46
N THR A 189 -22.30 -34.45 44.69
CA THR A 189 -23.39 -35.37 44.33
C THR A 189 -24.53 -35.35 45.35
N THR A 190 -25.57 -34.56 45.08
CA THR A 190 -26.86 -34.69 45.77
C THR A 190 -27.71 -35.78 45.10
N VAL A 191 -28.00 -36.85 45.83
CA VAL A 191 -28.76 -38.01 45.32
C VAL A 191 -30.25 -37.88 45.66
N PRO A 192 -31.16 -37.85 44.67
CA PRO A 192 -32.58 -38.10 44.88
C PRO A 192 -32.88 -39.62 44.86
N PRO A 193 -33.81 -40.13 45.68
CA PRO A 193 -34.06 -41.57 45.78
C PRO A 193 -34.95 -42.13 44.65
N THR A 194 -34.46 -43.21 44.06
CA THR A 194 -35.18 -44.45 43.67
C THR A 194 -36.55 -44.36 42.98
N ALA A 195 -36.60 -44.83 41.73
CA ALA A 195 -37.75 -45.51 41.14
C ALA A 195 -37.31 -46.87 40.55
N SER A 196 -38.20 -47.87 40.57
CA SER A 196 -37.86 -49.29 40.31
C SER A 196 -37.70 -49.64 38.81
N PRO A 197 -36.98 -50.73 38.48
CA PRO A 197 -36.64 -51.07 37.09
C PRO A 197 -37.69 -51.94 36.37
N THR A 198 -37.70 -51.87 35.04
CA THR A 198 -38.30 -52.88 34.15
C THR A 198 -37.30 -53.30 33.08
N SER A 199 -37.22 -54.60 32.81
CA SER A 199 -36.17 -55.25 32.03
C SER A 199 -36.49 -55.39 30.53
N SER A 200 -35.46 -55.41 29.68
CA SER A 200 -35.13 -56.57 28.81
C SER A 200 -33.78 -56.39 28.09
N PRO A 201 -33.00 -57.48 27.86
CA PRO A 201 -31.76 -57.45 27.09
C PRO A 201 -31.93 -57.98 25.66
N THR A 202 -31.13 -57.47 24.71
CA THR A 202 -30.85 -58.10 23.41
C THR A 202 -29.38 -57.92 23.08
N THR A 203 -28.74 -58.92 22.45
CA THR A 203 -27.28 -59.09 22.47
C THR A 203 -26.73 -59.57 21.13
N VAL A 204 -25.51 -59.12 20.77
CA VAL A 204 -24.61 -59.63 19.68
C VAL A 204 -25.16 -59.64 18.23
N PRO A 205 -24.33 -59.84 17.17
CA PRO A 205 -22.88 -60.09 17.14
C PRO A 205 -22.01 -59.12 16.30
N VAL A 206 -20.70 -59.29 16.49
CA VAL A 206 -19.58 -58.75 15.71
C VAL A 206 -19.43 -59.48 14.37
N THR A 207 -18.97 -58.79 13.32
CA THR A 207 -18.16 -59.42 12.26
C THR A 207 -17.08 -58.45 11.75
N ALA A 208 -15.84 -58.94 11.60
CA ALA A 208 -14.73 -58.27 10.92
C ALA A 208 -13.83 -59.30 10.22
N PRO A 209 -13.19 -58.94 9.11
CA PRO A 209 -11.80 -59.34 8.82
C PRO A 209 -10.94 -58.07 8.53
N THR A 210 -9.76 -57.82 9.13
CA THR A 210 -8.42 -58.48 8.95
C THR A 210 -7.98 -58.60 7.49
N SER A 211 -6.74 -58.36 7.02
CA SER A 211 -5.41 -57.94 7.52
C SER A 211 -4.44 -58.05 6.29
N THR A 212 -3.11 -57.83 6.27
CA THR A 212 -2.10 -57.48 7.32
C THR A 212 -1.32 -56.19 6.95
N VAL A 213 -0.04 -56.07 6.50
CA VAL A 213 1.12 -56.97 6.24
C VAL A 213 2.45 -56.18 6.44
N ALA A 214 3.34 -56.69 7.31
CA ALA A 214 4.75 -56.32 7.56
C ALA A 214 5.10 -54.84 7.95
N GLN A 215 6.08 -54.49 8.81
CA GLN A 215 7.39 -55.04 9.27
C GLN A 215 8.57 -54.84 8.29
N SER A 216 9.82 -54.55 8.70
CA SER A 216 10.40 -54.23 10.03
C SER A 216 11.77 -53.50 9.90
N SER A 217 12.13 -52.72 10.93
CA SER A 217 13.50 -52.42 11.47
C SER A 217 14.60 -51.87 10.50
N ASP A 218 15.72 -51.27 10.93
CA ASP A 218 16.47 -51.39 12.20
C ASP A 218 17.08 -50.08 12.76
N THR A 219 17.73 -50.15 13.93
CA THR A 219 18.17 -48.99 14.74
C THR A 219 19.49 -49.21 15.49
N THR A 220 20.40 -48.22 15.50
CA THR A 220 21.47 -48.05 16.51
C THR A 220 21.82 -46.56 16.72
N ALA A 221 22.36 -46.22 17.90
CA ALA A 221 22.72 -44.85 18.34
C ALA A 221 23.96 -44.89 19.28
N VAL A 222 24.13 -43.90 20.20
CA VAL A 222 25.10 -43.87 21.36
C VAL A 222 26.57 -43.56 20.94
N THR A 223 27.46 -42.73 21.55
CA THR A 223 27.55 -41.66 22.61
C THR A 223 28.93 -40.94 22.45
N ALA A 224 29.36 -39.87 23.16
CA ALA A 224 28.78 -38.63 23.71
C ALA A 224 29.87 -37.81 24.49
N SER A 225 29.64 -36.52 24.76
CA SER A 225 30.36 -35.62 25.72
C SER A 225 31.84 -35.24 25.48
N THR A 226 32.15 -33.92 25.50
CA THR A 226 33.01 -33.26 26.54
C THR A 226 33.15 -31.75 26.29
N SER A 227 33.56 -31.00 27.33
CA SER A 227 33.92 -29.57 27.29
C SER A 227 35.37 -29.35 27.78
N PRO A 228 35.92 -28.14 27.63
CA PRO A 228 36.53 -27.50 28.81
C PRO A 228 36.18 -26.00 28.98
N THR A 229 36.64 -25.41 30.10
CA THR A 229 36.24 -24.10 30.65
C THR A 229 37.44 -23.12 30.76
N THR A 230 37.22 -21.93 31.37
CA THR A 230 38.20 -20.89 31.80
C THR A 230 38.75 -20.00 30.66
N THR A 231 39.10 -18.72 30.82
CA THR A 231 39.32 -17.87 32.02
C THR A 231 38.78 -16.43 31.82
N VAL A 232 38.49 -15.69 32.90
CA VAL A 232 38.05 -14.28 32.86
C VAL A 232 39.19 -13.31 33.24
N VAL A 233 39.50 -12.38 32.32
CA VAL A 233 40.16 -11.08 32.53
C VAL A 233 39.59 -10.13 31.47
N GLY A 234 39.27 -8.85 31.70
CA GLY A 234 39.34 -8.02 32.92
C GLY A 234 38.42 -6.80 32.75
N ALA A 235 38.82 -5.61 33.22
CA ALA A 235 38.04 -4.37 33.03
C ALA A 235 38.93 -3.13 32.76
N THR A 236 38.47 -2.25 31.86
CA THR A 236 38.91 -0.85 31.76
C THR A 236 37.70 0.05 31.53
N THR A 237 37.71 1.24 32.16
CA THR A 237 36.58 2.16 32.21
C THR A 237 36.74 3.33 31.25
N THR A 238 35.71 3.65 30.48
CA THR A 238 35.56 4.96 29.81
C THR A 238 34.17 5.54 30.04
N THR A 239 34.12 6.81 30.42
CA THR A 239 32.92 7.49 30.93
C THR A 239 32.05 8.05 29.80
N SER A 240 30.76 7.74 29.83
CA SER A 240 29.75 8.46 29.03
C SER A 240 29.28 9.71 29.80
N PRO A 241 29.32 10.93 29.22
CA PRO A 241 28.79 12.12 29.88
C PRO A 241 27.25 12.11 29.87
N VAL A 242 26.65 12.35 31.04
CA VAL A 242 25.19 12.46 31.17
C VAL A 242 24.71 13.77 30.56
N ALA A 243 24.06 13.69 29.39
CA ALA A 243 23.39 14.84 28.79
C ALA A 243 22.10 15.16 29.56
N ALA A 244 22.11 16.27 30.32
CA ALA A 244 20.99 16.67 31.15
C ALA A 244 19.72 16.99 30.32
N LEU A 245 18.58 16.41 30.70
CA LEU A 245 17.27 16.76 30.13
C LEU A 245 16.86 18.17 30.57
N THR A 246 17.25 19.18 29.79
CA THR A 246 16.65 20.52 29.90
C THR A 246 15.26 20.49 29.26
N THR A 247 14.22 20.45 30.10
CA THR A 247 12.82 20.43 29.67
C THR A 247 12.37 21.79 29.11
N SER A 248 12.84 22.11 27.91
CA SER A 248 12.47 23.32 27.17
C SER A 248 11.00 23.26 26.73
N ALA A 249 10.10 23.73 27.61
CA ALA A 249 8.67 23.85 27.37
C ALA A 249 8.39 24.79 26.18
N SER A 250 8.30 24.21 24.98
CA SER A 250 8.09 24.96 23.74
C SER A 250 6.75 25.69 23.75
N PRO A 251 6.69 26.99 23.36
CA PRO A 251 5.49 27.81 23.52
C PRO A 251 4.31 27.27 22.71
N SER A 252 3.22 27.00 23.45
CA SER A 252 1.87 26.60 23.04
C SER A 252 1.52 26.68 21.55
N LEU A 253 1.75 25.60 20.79
CA LEU A 253 1.18 25.41 19.45
C LEU A 253 -0.32 25.08 19.48
N ARG A 254 -1.13 25.90 20.17
CA ARG A 254 -2.60 25.83 20.20
C ARG A 254 -3.24 27.15 19.78
N VAL A 255 -4.32 27.04 19.01
CA VAL A 255 -5.22 28.16 18.63
C VAL A 255 -6.64 27.76 18.97
N THR A 256 -7.40 28.61 19.65
CA THR A 256 -8.80 28.33 19.99
C THR A 256 -9.75 29.08 19.06
N VAL A 257 -10.77 28.40 18.53
CA VAL A 257 -11.77 28.96 17.60
C VAL A 257 -13.17 28.51 18.03
N ARG A 258 -14.15 29.42 18.13
CA ARG A 258 -15.55 29.05 18.37
C ARG A 258 -16.19 28.43 17.12
N ARG A 259 -17.15 27.53 17.29
CA ARG A 259 -17.84 26.86 16.17
C ARG A 259 -18.45 27.90 15.21
N GLY A 260 -18.33 27.68 13.91
CA GLY A 260 -18.83 28.59 12.87
C GLY A 260 -18.01 29.88 12.65
N ARG A 261 -17.16 30.30 13.59
CA ARG A 261 -16.17 31.39 13.36
C ARG A 261 -15.00 30.85 12.51
N SER A 262 -14.35 31.76 11.79
CA SER A 262 -13.17 31.48 10.97
C SER A 262 -11.94 32.18 11.54
N ALA A 263 -10.78 31.51 11.57
CA ALA A 263 -9.49 32.09 11.90
C ALA A 263 -8.62 32.23 10.63
N SER A 264 -8.00 33.40 10.46
CA SER A 264 -7.14 33.68 9.30
C SER A 264 -5.80 32.95 9.42
N ALA A 265 -5.19 32.60 8.28
CA ALA A 265 -3.86 32.00 8.26
C ALA A 265 -2.78 32.87 8.94
N ALA A 266 -2.89 34.20 8.91
CA ALA A 266 -1.99 35.10 9.64
C ALA A 266 -2.15 35.00 11.17
N THR A 267 -3.38 34.86 11.65
CA THR A 267 -3.66 34.61 13.09
C THR A 267 -3.03 33.30 13.55
N ILE A 268 -3.15 32.24 12.74
CA ILE A 268 -2.63 30.91 13.06
C ILE A 268 -1.09 30.87 12.95
N ALA A 269 -0.51 31.55 11.96
CA ALA A 269 0.95 31.67 11.82
C ALA A 269 1.59 32.40 13.01
N LYS A 270 0.99 33.51 13.48
CA LYS A 270 1.47 34.23 14.68
C LYS A 270 1.46 33.31 15.92
N ALA A 271 0.43 32.50 16.09
CA ALA A 271 0.35 31.51 17.17
C ALA A 271 1.29 30.29 17.00
N ALA A 272 1.78 30.03 15.78
CA ALA A 272 2.82 29.02 15.53
C ALA A 272 4.24 29.49 15.92
N GLY A 273 4.38 30.74 16.36
CA GLY A 273 5.68 31.41 16.51
C GLY A 273 6.38 31.72 15.18
N LEU A 274 5.62 31.77 14.07
CA LEU A 274 6.16 32.19 12.77
C LEU A 274 6.15 33.72 12.70
N ALA A 275 7.33 34.33 12.62
CA ALA A 275 7.47 35.76 12.39
C ALA A 275 6.91 36.14 11.02
N ILE A 276 5.98 37.09 10.97
CA ILE A 276 5.37 37.60 9.75
C ILE A 276 6.03 38.97 9.43
N PRO A 277 6.84 39.08 8.36
CA PRO A 277 7.44 40.35 7.95
C PRO A 277 6.39 41.41 7.60
N ARG A 278 6.77 42.69 7.68
CA ARG A 278 5.90 43.80 7.26
C ARG A 278 5.70 43.77 5.74
N LYS A 279 4.57 44.33 5.27
CA LYS A 279 4.03 44.18 3.90
C LYS A 279 4.97 44.55 2.74
N SER A 280 6.08 45.25 3.00
CA SER A 280 7.04 45.71 1.98
C SER A 280 7.93 44.60 1.39
N GLN A 281 8.03 43.40 2.00
CA GLN A 281 8.87 42.31 1.48
C GLN A 281 8.11 41.27 0.61
N GLY A 282 6.93 41.64 0.11
CA GLY A 282 6.23 40.92 -0.96
C GLY A 282 5.21 39.88 -0.53
N THR A 283 4.60 39.24 -1.52
CA THR A 283 3.42 38.38 -1.39
C THR A 283 3.74 37.05 -0.71
N MET A 284 3.51 36.96 0.60
CA MET A 284 3.54 35.68 1.32
C MET A 284 2.29 34.86 1.06
N ARG A 285 2.47 33.59 0.68
CA ARG A 285 1.40 32.59 0.68
C ARG A 285 1.50 31.78 1.98
N ILE A 286 0.47 31.91 2.82
CA ILE A 286 0.29 31.06 4.00
C ILE A 286 -0.77 30.02 3.65
N SER A 287 -0.31 28.79 3.41
CA SER A 287 -1.15 27.65 3.03
C SER A 287 -1.39 26.72 4.22
N ILE A 288 -2.61 26.17 4.28
CA ILE A 288 -3.05 25.18 5.27
C ILE A 288 -3.16 23.85 4.52
N VAL A 289 -2.27 22.90 4.82
CA VAL A 289 -2.08 21.70 3.97
C VAL A 289 -2.86 20.46 4.45
N SER A 290 -3.34 20.45 5.69
CA SER A 290 -4.14 19.32 6.19
C SER A 290 -5.00 19.66 7.40
N GLY A 291 -5.99 18.80 7.66
CA GLY A 291 -6.65 18.69 8.94
C GLY A 291 -7.72 17.59 8.98
N THR A 292 -8.12 17.22 10.19
CA THR A 292 -9.20 16.26 10.46
C THR A 292 -10.57 16.83 10.05
N SER A 293 -11.53 15.95 9.77
CA SER A 293 -12.94 16.24 9.39
C SER A 293 -13.74 17.19 10.31
N ARG A 294 -13.19 17.58 11.47
CA ARG A 294 -13.77 18.56 12.41
C ARG A 294 -13.58 20.03 11.99
N CYS A 295 -12.65 20.32 11.08
CA CYS A 295 -12.47 21.66 10.49
C CYS A 295 -12.85 21.68 9.01
N ALA A 296 -13.26 22.86 8.53
CA ALA A 296 -13.42 23.17 7.13
C ALA A 296 -12.42 24.25 6.71
N PHE A 297 -11.97 24.19 5.46
CA PHE A 297 -11.01 25.13 4.89
C PHE A 297 -11.67 25.98 3.80
N ALA A 298 -11.43 27.28 3.83
CA ALA A 298 -11.97 28.24 2.87
C ALA A 298 -10.85 29.21 2.49
N GLY A 299 -10.13 28.91 1.40
CA GLY A 299 -8.87 29.57 1.05
C GLY A 299 -7.88 29.54 2.22
N SER A 300 -7.25 30.68 2.52
CA SER A 300 -6.32 30.84 3.65
C SER A 300 -7.02 31.04 5.02
N SER A 301 -8.10 30.32 5.30
CA SER A 301 -8.82 30.37 6.60
C SER A 301 -9.32 29.01 7.06
N VAL A 302 -9.28 28.80 8.38
CA VAL A 302 -9.83 27.60 9.06
C VAL A 302 -11.14 27.96 9.75
N ARG A 303 -12.22 27.22 9.47
CA ARG A 303 -13.52 27.32 10.18
C ARG A 303 -13.76 26.05 11.00
N GLY A 304 -14.16 26.23 12.26
CA GLY A 304 -14.55 25.10 13.11
C GLY A 304 -15.93 24.55 12.74
N ARG A 305 -16.01 23.29 12.28
CA ARG A 305 -17.25 22.63 11.83
C ARG A 305 -17.92 21.88 12.98
N SER A 306 -17.14 21.15 13.77
CA SER A 306 -17.56 20.45 14.99
C SER A 306 -16.53 20.62 16.11
N VAL A 307 -16.99 20.47 17.36
CA VAL A 307 -16.15 20.63 18.57
C VAL A 307 -15.05 19.56 18.59
N GLY A 308 -13.86 19.94 19.06
CA GLY A 308 -12.69 19.05 19.17
C GLY A 308 -11.43 19.66 18.55
N THR A 309 -10.33 18.90 18.56
CA THR A 309 -9.02 19.35 18.05
C THR A 309 -8.76 18.91 16.62
N CYS A 310 -8.09 19.77 15.84
CA CYS A 310 -7.61 19.51 14.49
C CYS A 310 -6.15 19.96 14.38
N ARG A 311 -5.27 19.14 13.81
CA ARG A 311 -3.89 19.55 13.46
C ARG A 311 -3.90 20.27 12.12
N VAL A 312 -3.18 21.39 12.03
CA VAL A 312 -3.09 22.27 10.86
C VAL A 312 -1.63 22.55 10.56
N ARG A 313 -1.11 22.05 9.42
CA ARG A 313 0.24 22.39 8.95
C ARG A 313 0.19 23.73 8.22
N VAL A 314 0.85 24.73 8.79
CA VAL A 314 1.04 26.08 8.25
C VAL A 314 2.37 26.12 7.52
N LEU A 315 2.37 26.54 6.25
CA LEU A 315 3.59 26.83 5.50
C LEU A 315 3.77 28.34 5.33
N LEU A 316 5.02 28.80 5.44
CA LEU A 316 5.46 30.16 5.13
C LEU A 316 6.45 30.06 3.97
N VAL A 317 5.98 30.45 2.77
CA VAL A 317 6.76 30.43 1.53
C VAL A 317 7.24 31.86 1.21
N PRO A 318 8.53 32.19 1.38
CA PRO A 318 9.09 33.47 0.97
C PRO A 318 9.45 33.48 -0.53
N LYS A 319 9.59 34.67 -1.14
CA LYS A 319 10.03 34.80 -2.55
C LYS A 319 11.51 34.43 -2.78
N LYS A 320 12.34 34.45 -1.74
CA LYS A 320 13.72 33.95 -1.71
C LYS A 320 13.99 33.34 -0.33
N GLY A 321 14.81 32.30 -0.26
CA GLY A 321 15.11 31.56 0.98
C GLY A 321 14.32 30.25 1.13
N ARG A 322 14.54 29.53 2.23
CA ARG A 322 13.91 28.23 2.50
C ARG A 322 12.48 28.40 3.01
N THR A 323 11.55 27.59 2.49
CA THR A 323 10.19 27.46 3.03
C THR A 323 10.23 26.91 4.45
N VAL A 324 9.49 27.54 5.37
CA VAL A 324 9.36 27.09 6.76
C VAL A 324 7.95 26.50 6.97
N SER A 325 7.83 25.39 7.70
CA SER A 325 6.52 24.82 8.04
C SER A 325 6.42 24.47 9.53
N ARG A 326 5.27 24.73 10.15
CA ARG A 326 4.96 24.32 11.54
C ARG A 326 3.54 23.78 11.65
N THR A 327 3.33 22.83 12.57
CA THR A 327 2.04 22.14 12.75
C THR A 327 1.37 22.60 14.06
N VAL A 328 0.27 23.33 13.94
CA VAL A 328 -0.49 23.91 15.06
C VAL A 328 -1.71 23.04 15.38
N THR A 329 -2.09 22.93 16.65
CA THR A 329 -3.36 22.28 17.05
C THR A 329 -4.46 23.32 17.23
N VAL A 330 -5.37 23.40 16.26
CA VAL A 330 -6.58 24.22 16.38
C VAL A 330 -7.61 23.49 17.24
N SER A 331 -8.04 24.11 18.33
CA SER A 331 -9.05 23.60 19.25
C SER A 331 -10.38 24.31 18.96
N VAL A 332 -11.35 23.58 18.39
CA VAL A 332 -12.70 24.09 18.15
C VAL A 332 -13.53 23.90 19.40
N ILE A 333 -13.95 25.00 20.02
CA ILE A 333 -14.88 25.02 21.16
C ILE A 333 -16.31 25.30 20.67
N ARG A 334 -17.29 25.16 21.57
CA ARG A 334 -18.67 25.62 21.31
C ARG A 334 -18.66 27.14 21.05
#